data_AF-A0A7W1TKQ1-F1
#
_entry.id   AF-A0A7W1TKQ1-F1
#
_cell.length_a   1.000
_cell.length_b   1.000
_cell.length_c   1.000
_cell.angle_alpha   90.00
_cell.angle_beta   90.00
_cell.angle_gamma   90.00
#
_symmetry.space_group_name_H-M   'P 1'
#
loop_
_entity.id
_entity.type
_entity.pdbx_description
1 polymer ?
#
loop_
_entity_poly.entity_id
_entity_poly.type
_entity_poly.pdbx_seq_one_letter_code
_entity_poly.pdbx_strand_id
1 'polypeptide(L)'
;MGEFRSRYHACVSRRTVLGALATAVVAAGSRAVRSHAQASLTPRLWLPLVQAGTAIVVDDAPILGPASGTVEQATAWFAANANPDSSVGGYTPDDCATIVDAYQQQGDAVGIDWFLAMAQMSVETGGLTSWWSLRPQRNPAGLGVTGQVQAGTPDAPPGPGWAWHNNQWEAGLSFPAWTSDSVPAHLGRLLAYALTDAQANPAQRQLINQALAYRPLPLSYRGIAPTIDGLNGTWAVPGTTYGQTILLVAGRMRGG
;
A
#
# COMPACT_ATOMS: atom_id res chain seq x y z
N MET A 1 -51.87 21.23 17.72
CA MET A 1 -52.28 22.26 18.70
C MET A 1 -52.90 21.56 19.89
N GLY A 2 -52.42 21.83 21.11
CA GLY A 2 -53.11 21.45 22.35
C GLY A 2 -52.51 20.27 23.12
N GLU A 3 -51.42 20.54 23.82
CA GLU A 3 -50.79 19.70 24.84
C GLU A 3 -51.29 20.20 26.21
N PHE A 4 -51.60 19.32 27.19
CA PHE A 4 -51.23 19.41 28.64
C PHE A 4 -52.18 18.71 29.65
N ARG A 5 -51.57 17.78 30.41
CA ARG A 5 -51.53 17.56 31.88
C ARG A 5 -52.77 17.22 32.74
N SER A 6 -52.59 16.16 33.54
CA SER A 6 -52.97 16.04 34.97
C SER A 6 -52.12 14.91 35.61
N ARG A 7 -51.12 15.13 36.49
CA ARG A 7 -51.06 15.49 37.94
C ARG A 7 -51.70 14.50 38.94
N TYR A 8 -50.86 13.86 39.76
CA TYR A 8 -50.96 13.53 41.22
C TYR A 8 -49.52 13.17 41.69
N HIS A 9 -48.77 13.97 42.49
CA HIS A 9 -48.72 14.11 43.97
C HIS A 9 -48.65 12.78 44.75
N ALA A 10 -47.80 12.51 45.77
CA ALA A 10 -46.72 13.23 46.47
C ALA A 10 -46.03 12.26 47.50
N CYS A 11 -44.98 12.75 48.19
CA CYS A 11 -44.60 12.48 49.60
C CYS A 11 -43.32 11.63 49.92
N VAL A 12 -42.20 12.36 50.02
CA VAL A 12 -41.22 12.48 51.13
C VAL A 12 -41.11 11.36 52.20
N SER A 13 -39.89 10.88 52.45
CA SER A 13 -39.30 10.85 53.81
C SER A 13 -37.78 10.67 53.80
N ARG A 14 -37.07 11.58 54.49
CA ARG A 14 -35.65 11.50 54.88
C ARG A 14 -35.53 10.83 56.24
N ARG A 15 -34.52 9.98 56.46
CA ARG A 15 -33.79 9.86 57.74
C ARG A 15 -32.33 9.45 57.50
N THR A 16 -31.43 10.34 57.86
CA THR A 16 -30.02 10.17 58.24
C THR A 16 -30.00 9.29 59.54
N VAL A 17 -28.97 8.51 59.92
CA VAL A 17 -27.67 8.95 60.46
C VAL A 17 -26.75 7.73 60.82
N LEU A 18 -25.45 7.92 60.60
CA LEU A 18 -24.22 7.37 61.24
C LEU A 18 -23.79 5.88 61.07
N GLY A 19 -22.62 5.72 60.43
CA GLY A 19 -21.40 5.40 61.19
C GLY A 19 -20.70 4.07 60.87
N ALA A 20 -19.64 4.11 60.05
CA ALA A 20 -18.42 3.32 60.27
C ALA A 20 -17.26 3.90 59.43
N LEU A 21 -16.23 4.38 60.12
CA LEU A 21 -14.93 4.73 59.57
C LEU A 21 -14.20 3.45 59.16
N ALA A 22 -13.88 3.32 57.86
CA ALA A 22 -12.87 2.38 57.39
C ALA A 22 -11.82 3.18 56.60
N THR A 23 -10.68 3.36 57.25
CA THR A 23 -9.47 3.97 56.70
C THR A 23 -8.91 3.03 55.62
N ALA A 24 -9.24 3.28 54.35
CA ALA A 24 -8.60 2.61 53.23
C ALA A 24 -7.39 3.44 52.78
N VAL A 25 -6.21 2.92 53.08
CA VAL A 25 -4.91 3.38 52.59
C VAL A 25 -4.95 3.42 51.07
N VAL A 26 -4.68 4.59 50.49
CA VAL A 26 -4.38 4.74 49.06
C VAL A 26 -3.01 4.11 48.82
N ALA A 27 -3.00 2.84 48.43
CA ALA A 27 -1.84 2.23 47.82
C ALA A 27 -1.75 2.72 46.38
N ALA A 28 -0.80 3.62 46.11
CA ALA A 28 -0.35 3.97 44.77
C ALA A 28 0.25 2.72 44.10
N GLY A 29 -0.60 1.90 43.49
CA GLY A 29 -0.20 0.82 42.61
C GLY A 29 0.13 1.40 41.25
N SER A 30 1.41 1.66 40.99
CA SER A 30 1.94 1.99 39.67
C SER A 30 1.48 0.93 38.67
N ARG A 31 0.48 1.25 37.85
CA ARG A 31 0.16 0.48 36.65
C ARG A 31 1.39 0.57 35.76
N ALA A 32 2.14 -0.52 35.65
CA ALA A 32 3.12 -0.70 34.60
C ALA A 32 2.35 -0.69 33.27
N VAL A 33 2.20 0.50 32.70
CA VAL A 33 1.93 0.67 31.27
C VAL A 33 3.10 -0.01 30.59
N ARG A 34 2.89 -1.21 30.05
CA ARG A 34 3.83 -1.76 29.08
C ARG A 34 3.77 -0.81 27.89
N SER A 35 4.77 0.05 27.78
CA SER A 35 5.05 0.76 26.54
C SER A 35 5.34 -0.30 25.50
N HIS A 36 4.35 -0.66 24.70
CA HIS A 36 4.63 -1.29 23.42
C HIS A 36 5.24 -0.19 22.57
N ALA A 37 6.57 -0.23 22.49
CA ALA A 37 7.35 0.60 21.62
C ALA A 37 6.69 0.57 20.24
N GLN A 38 6.27 1.75 19.78
CA GLN A 38 5.79 1.96 18.43
C GLN A 38 6.84 1.40 17.48
N ALA A 39 6.54 0.31 16.79
CA ALA A 39 7.31 -0.11 15.65
C ALA A 39 7.12 0.98 14.60
N SER A 40 8.07 1.91 14.53
CA SER A 40 8.22 2.78 13.37
C SER A 40 8.17 1.88 12.14
N LEU A 41 7.24 2.18 11.23
CA LEU A 41 7.21 1.58 9.90
C LEU A 41 8.38 2.16 9.09
N THR A 42 9.61 1.88 9.51
CA THR A 42 10.69 1.75 8.55
C THR A 42 10.30 0.58 7.65
N PRO A 43 10.28 0.73 6.32
CA PRO A 43 10.15 -0.42 5.45
C PRO A 43 11.25 -1.39 5.88
N ARG A 44 10.86 -2.59 6.33
CA ARG A 44 11.79 -3.70 6.48
C ARG A 44 12.31 -3.96 5.08
N LEU A 45 13.43 -3.33 4.70
CA LEU A 45 14.25 -3.82 3.61
C LEU A 45 14.51 -5.29 3.93
N TRP A 46 13.86 -6.19 3.22
CA TRP A 46 14.36 -7.54 3.06
C TRP A 46 15.63 -7.42 2.23
N LEU A 47 16.73 -7.04 2.87
CA LEU A 47 18.07 -7.35 2.40
C LEU A 47 18.45 -8.67 3.09
N PRO A 48 18.64 -9.78 2.36
CA PRO A 48 19.58 -10.76 2.87
C PRO A 48 20.90 -10.00 3.08
N LEU A 49 21.56 -10.21 4.22
CA LEU A 49 22.89 -9.68 4.51
C LEU A 49 23.81 -9.91 3.31
N VAL A 50 23.94 -8.92 2.43
CA VAL A 50 25.03 -8.83 1.47
C VAL A 50 26.18 -8.28 2.29
N GLN A 51 27.16 -9.14 2.57
CA GLN A 51 28.46 -8.72 3.11
C GLN A 51 28.95 -7.49 2.33
N ALA A 52 29.30 -6.43 3.05
CA ALA A 52 29.93 -5.25 2.45
C ALA A 52 31.20 -5.71 1.72
N GLY A 53 31.22 -5.59 0.38
CA GLY A 53 32.40 -5.98 -0.39
C GLY A 53 32.30 -5.98 -1.91
N THR A 54 31.11 -5.90 -2.51
CA THR A 54 31.01 -5.76 -3.98
C THR A 54 29.72 -5.05 -4.34
N ALA A 55 29.80 -3.92 -5.04
CA ALA A 55 28.63 -3.36 -5.69
C ALA A 55 28.16 -4.40 -6.71
N ILE A 56 26.97 -4.98 -6.52
CA ILE A 56 26.34 -5.75 -7.57
C ILE A 56 26.00 -4.74 -8.66
N VAL A 57 26.79 -4.70 -9.73
CA VAL A 57 26.45 -3.94 -10.93
C VAL A 57 25.37 -4.75 -11.64
N VAL A 58 24.12 -4.36 -11.45
CA VAL A 58 23.00 -4.81 -12.28
C VAL A 58 22.83 -3.77 -13.37
N ASP A 59 22.79 -4.19 -14.63
CA ASP A 59 22.59 -3.27 -15.75
C ASP A 59 21.21 -2.62 -15.64
N ASP A 60 21.16 -1.30 -15.79
CA ASP A 60 19.91 -0.55 -15.86
C ASP A 60 19.06 -1.02 -17.04
N ALA A 61 17.74 -0.94 -16.89
CA ALA A 61 16.78 -1.41 -17.88
C ALA A 61 15.77 -0.31 -18.21
N PRO A 62 15.36 -0.17 -19.49
CA PRO A 62 14.26 0.75 -19.83
C PRO A 62 12.95 0.25 -19.21
N ILE A 63 12.09 1.19 -18.82
CA ILE A 63 10.72 0.86 -18.37
C ILE A 63 9.89 0.34 -19.56
N LEU A 64 10.10 0.92 -20.73
CA LEU A 64 9.42 0.53 -21.97
C LEU A 64 10.17 -0.59 -22.68
N GLY A 65 9.43 -1.56 -23.18
CA GLY A 65 9.99 -2.71 -23.88
C GLY A 65 9.12 -3.96 -23.73
N PRO A 66 9.49 -5.06 -24.40
CA PRO A 66 8.90 -6.36 -24.13
C PRO A 66 9.21 -6.81 -22.70
N ALA A 67 8.40 -7.71 -22.15
CA ALA A 67 8.65 -8.27 -20.84
C ALA A 67 10.01 -8.97 -20.76
N SER A 68 10.76 -8.69 -19.68
CA SER A 68 12.05 -9.31 -19.41
C SER A 68 11.95 -10.65 -18.67
N GLY A 69 10.76 -11.23 -18.56
CA GLY A 69 10.48 -12.53 -17.95
C GLY A 69 9.14 -13.09 -18.43
N THR A 70 8.78 -14.28 -17.94
CA THR A 70 7.58 -15.01 -18.39
C THR A 70 6.46 -15.03 -17.33
N VAL A 71 5.25 -15.37 -17.77
CA VAL A 71 4.07 -15.53 -16.89
C VAL A 71 4.32 -16.62 -15.87
N GLU A 72 4.94 -17.73 -16.27
CA GLU A 72 5.26 -18.85 -15.39
C GLU A 72 6.23 -18.42 -14.27
N GLN A 73 7.26 -17.65 -14.61
CA GLN A 73 8.22 -17.11 -13.65
C GLN A 73 7.56 -16.17 -12.64
N ALA A 74 6.74 -15.23 -13.13
CA ALA A 74 6.03 -14.29 -12.25
C ALA A 74 5.01 -15.02 -11.35
N THR A 75 4.24 -15.96 -11.92
CA THR A 75 3.26 -16.75 -11.18
C THR A 75 3.91 -17.59 -10.09
N ALA A 76 5.01 -18.28 -10.41
CA ALA A 76 5.76 -19.06 -9.44
C ALA A 76 6.28 -18.20 -8.28
N TRP A 77 6.83 -17.02 -8.59
CA TRP A 77 7.29 -16.07 -7.58
C TRP A 77 6.17 -15.65 -6.61
N PHE A 78 5.03 -15.20 -7.13
CA PHE A 78 3.94 -14.73 -6.27
C PHE A 78 3.20 -15.86 -5.57
N ALA A 79 3.10 -17.05 -6.18
CA ALA A 79 2.57 -18.23 -5.48
C ALA A 79 3.44 -18.62 -4.27
N ALA A 80 4.76 -18.41 -4.34
CA ALA A 80 5.69 -18.73 -3.26
C ALA A 80 5.79 -17.63 -2.18
N ASN A 81 5.56 -16.35 -2.54
CA ASN A 81 5.86 -15.22 -1.65
C ASN A 81 4.61 -14.48 -1.13
N ALA A 82 3.46 -14.58 -1.80
CA ALA A 82 2.23 -13.92 -1.36
C ALA A 82 1.71 -14.50 -0.05
N ASN A 83 0.98 -13.67 0.72
CA ASN A 83 0.23 -14.19 1.85
C ASN A 83 -1.00 -14.97 1.32
N PRO A 84 -1.09 -16.29 1.52
CA PRO A 84 -2.18 -17.09 0.97
C PRO A 84 -3.47 -17.04 1.81
N ASP A 85 -3.43 -16.42 2.99
CA ASP A 85 -4.56 -16.39 3.90
C ASP A 85 -5.65 -15.42 3.43
N SER A 86 -6.60 -15.95 2.66
CA SER A 86 -7.77 -15.22 2.18
C SER A 86 -8.65 -14.64 3.30
N SER A 87 -8.57 -15.16 4.53
CA SER A 87 -9.35 -14.63 5.67
C SER A 87 -8.89 -13.24 6.11
N VAL A 88 -7.63 -12.89 5.80
CA VAL A 88 -7.05 -11.56 6.00
C VAL A 88 -6.89 -10.78 4.70
N GLY A 89 -7.52 -11.24 3.62
CA GLY A 89 -7.44 -10.60 2.31
C GLY A 89 -6.21 -10.97 1.48
N GLY A 90 -5.56 -12.08 1.82
CA GLY A 90 -4.48 -12.72 1.05
C GLY A 90 -4.90 -13.21 -0.34
N TYR A 91 -3.92 -13.81 -1.02
CA TYR A 91 -3.98 -14.21 -2.43
C TYR A 91 -3.62 -15.68 -2.57
N THR A 92 -4.56 -16.47 -3.08
CA THR A 92 -4.28 -17.85 -3.49
C THR A 92 -3.37 -17.87 -4.73
N PRO A 93 -2.76 -19.03 -5.06
CA PRO A 93 -2.03 -19.16 -6.33
C PRO A 93 -2.85 -18.75 -7.56
N ASP A 94 -4.15 -19.06 -7.58
CA ASP A 94 -5.06 -18.68 -8.68
C ASP A 94 -5.32 -17.16 -8.72
N ASP A 95 -5.42 -16.51 -7.55
CA ASP A 95 -5.46 -15.04 -7.50
C ASP A 95 -4.17 -14.44 -8.05
N CYS A 96 -3.01 -15.01 -7.69
CA CYS A 96 -1.72 -14.54 -8.17
C CYS A 96 -1.59 -14.69 -9.69
N ALA A 97 -2.02 -15.82 -10.25
CA ALA A 97 -2.08 -16.01 -11.70
C ALA A 97 -2.98 -14.95 -12.38
N THR A 98 -4.16 -14.68 -11.80
CA THR A 98 -5.06 -13.63 -12.31
C THR A 98 -4.42 -12.24 -12.28
N ILE A 99 -3.63 -11.93 -11.26
CA ILE A 99 -2.90 -10.65 -11.15
C ILE A 99 -1.79 -10.59 -12.22
N VAL A 100 -1.02 -11.67 -12.40
CA VAL A 100 0.02 -11.77 -13.44
C VAL A 100 -0.58 -11.56 -14.82
N ASP A 101 -1.69 -12.24 -15.14
CA ASP A 101 -2.39 -12.10 -16.42
C ASP A 101 -2.84 -10.66 -16.67
N ALA A 102 -3.32 -9.96 -15.62
CA ALA A 102 -3.70 -8.55 -15.74
C ALA A 102 -2.49 -7.64 -16.06
N TYR A 103 -1.34 -7.88 -15.41
CA TYR A 103 -0.10 -7.17 -15.72
C TYR A 103 0.37 -7.45 -17.14
N GLN A 104 0.37 -8.72 -17.57
CA GLN A 104 0.77 -9.10 -18.92
C GLN A 104 -0.12 -8.43 -19.97
N GLN A 105 -1.43 -8.60 -19.89
CA GLN A 105 -2.37 -8.10 -20.89
C GLN A 105 -2.28 -6.58 -21.06
N GLN A 106 -2.23 -5.84 -19.96
CA GLN A 106 -2.10 -4.38 -20.04
C GLN A 106 -0.70 -3.94 -20.43
N GLY A 107 0.31 -4.63 -19.93
CA GLY A 107 1.71 -4.34 -20.23
C GLY A 107 2.02 -4.45 -21.71
N ASP A 108 1.65 -5.59 -22.29
CA ASP A 108 1.83 -5.88 -23.72
C ASP A 108 1.04 -4.88 -24.58
N ALA A 109 -0.17 -4.49 -24.15
CA ALA A 109 -1.00 -3.53 -24.88
C ALA A 109 -0.40 -2.11 -24.97
N VAL A 110 0.44 -1.72 -24.00
CA VAL A 110 1.04 -0.36 -23.94
C VAL A 110 2.55 -0.34 -24.11
N GLY A 111 3.19 -1.51 -24.28
CA GLY A 111 4.62 -1.67 -24.51
C GLY A 111 5.49 -1.34 -23.30
N ILE A 112 5.01 -1.64 -22.09
CA ILE A 112 5.78 -1.53 -20.85
C ILE A 112 6.26 -2.92 -20.43
N ASP A 113 7.49 -3.03 -19.90
CA ASP A 113 7.98 -4.27 -19.33
C ASP A 113 7.21 -4.57 -18.03
N TRP A 114 6.11 -5.33 -18.18
CA TRP A 114 5.24 -5.66 -17.07
C TRP A 114 5.92 -6.56 -16.04
N PHE A 115 6.96 -7.30 -16.42
CA PHE A 115 7.71 -8.14 -15.50
C PHE A 115 8.52 -7.30 -14.52
N LEU A 116 9.17 -6.23 -15.01
CA LEU A 116 9.84 -5.25 -14.14
C LEU A 116 8.85 -4.48 -13.26
N ALA A 117 7.67 -4.13 -13.78
CA ALA A 117 6.61 -3.53 -12.96
C ALA A 117 6.14 -4.49 -11.85
N MET A 118 6.04 -5.79 -12.12
CA MET A 118 5.73 -6.79 -11.09
C MET A 118 6.88 -6.97 -10.09
N ALA A 119 8.13 -6.91 -10.53
CA ALA A 119 9.28 -6.91 -9.63
C ALA A 119 9.24 -5.71 -8.68
N GLN A 120 8.91 -4.52 -9.20
CA GLN A 120 8.66 -3.34 -8.38
C GLN A 120 7.51 -3.56 -7.40
N MET A 121 6.37 -4.09 -7.84
CA MET A 121 5.26 -4.43 -6.95
C MET A 121 5.72 -5.37 -5.82
N SER A 122 6.56 -6.36 -6.14
CA SER A 122 7.11 -7.26 -5.12
C SER A 122 7.99 -6.52 -4.10
N VAL A 123 8.81 -5.57 -4.54
CA VAL A 123 9.62 -4.72 -3.64
C VAL A 123 8.73 -3.87 -2.72
N GLU A 124 7.72 -3.22 -3.30
CA GLU A 124 6.81 -2.29 -2.60
C GLU A 124 5.91 -2.99 -1.58
N THR A 125 5.52 -4.23 -1.87
CA THR A 125 4.50 -4.95 -1.10
C THR A 125 5.06 -6.09 -0.27
N GLY A 126 6.36 -6.35 -0.35
CA GLY A 126 6.96 -7.57 0.19
C GLY A 126 6.38 -8.82 -0.46
N GLY A 127 6.16 -8.79 -1.78
CA GLY A 127 5.62 -9.91 -2.54
C GLY A 127 4.13 -10.18 -2.28
N LEU A 128 3.29 -9.15 -2.14
CA LEU A 128 1.86 -9.23 -1.76
C LEU A 128 1.61 -9.69 -0.32
N THR A 129 2.44 -9.24 0.63
CA THR A 129 2.27 -9.52 2.07
C THR A 129 1.92 -8.27 2.90
N SER A 130 2.25 -7.08 2.39
CA SER A 130 1.90 -5.80 3.01
C SER A 130 0.39 -5.63 3.11
N TRP A 131 -0.08 -5.13 4.27
CA TRP A 131 -1.50 -4.83 4.49
C TRP A 131 -2.11 -3.96 3.37
N TRP A 132 -1.35 -2.96 2.89
CA TRP A 132 -1.79 -2.10 1.77
C TRP A 132 -2.01 -2.86 0.47
N SER A 133 -1.29 -3.97 0.25
CA SER A 133 -1.45 -4.80 -0.94
C SER A 133 -2.57 -5.83 -0.80
N LEU A 134 -2.98 -6.19 0.42
CA LEU A 134 -4.07 -7.14 0.67
C LEU A 134 -5.43 -6.56 0.30
N ARG A 135 -6.44 -7.43 0.20
CA ARG A 135 -7.83 -7.00 0.07
C ARG A 135 -8.31 -6.39 1.40
N PRO A 136 -9.12 -5.31 1.36
CA PRO A 136 -9.67 -4.67 0.16
C PRO A 136 -8.80 -3.59 -0.49
N GLN A 137 -7.63 -3.25 0.05
CA GLN A 137 -6.81 -2.11 -0.40
C GLN A 137 -6.22 -2.32 -1.80
N ARG A 138 -5.66 -3.50 -2.10
CA ARG A 138 -5.08 -3.86 -3.42
C ARG A 138 -4.11 -2.80 -3.97
N ASN A 139 -3.32 -2.16 -3.12
CA ASN A 139 -2.38 -1.11 -3.51
C ASN A 139 -1.02 -1.74 -3.88
N PRO A 140 -0.64 -1.74 -5.17
CA PRO A 140 0.52 -2.51 -5.64
C PRO A 140 1.85 -1.81 -5.39
N ALA A 141 1.86 -0.50 -5.10
CA ALA A 141 3.07 0.29 -5.16
C ALA A 141 3.06 1.49 -4.19
N GLY A 142 2.41 1.32 -3.04
CA GLY A 142 2.33 2.36 -2.01
C GLY A 142 1.66 3.66 -2.50
N LEU A 143 0.78 3.58 -3.50
CA LEU A 143 0.21 4.75 -4.16
C LEU A 143 -0.63 5.57 -3.17
N GLY A 144 -0.19 6.81 -2.94
CA GLY A 144 -0.83 7.72 -2.00
C GLY A 144 -0.57 7.40 -0.53
N VAL A 145 0.22 6.37 -0.22
CA VAL A 145 0.61 6.05 1.16
C VAL A 145 1.61 7.10 1.63
N THR A 146 1.27 7.83 2.69
CA THR A 146 2.11 8.92 3.22
C THR A 146 2.58 8.71 4.66
N GLY A 147 2.06 7.66 5.33
CA GLY A 147 2.25 7.46 6.77
C GLY A 147 1.43 8.41 7.65
N GLN A 148 0.64 9.31 7.06
CA GLN A 148 -0.30 10.12 7.83
C GLN A 148 -1.40 9.25 8.42
N VAL A 149 -1.71 9.52 9.68
CA VAL A 149 -2.75 8.85 10.43
C VAL A 149 -3.72 9.87 11.02
N GLN A 150 -4.99 9.52 11.13
CA GLN A 150 -6.00 10.35 11.73
C GLN A 150 -6.95 9.52 12.60
N ALA A 151 -7.17 9.95 13.84
CA ALA A 151 -8.18 9.33 14.71
C ALA A 151 -9.60 9.57 14.15
N GLY A 152 -10.50 8.63 14.38
CA GLY A 152 -11.89 8.75 13.92
C GLY A 152 -12.69 7.49 14.20
N THR A 153 -13.75 7.30 13.41
CA THR A 153 -14.54 6.07 13.39
C THR A 153 -14.55 5.49 11.97
N PRO A 154 -14.77 4.17 11.78
CA PRO A 154 -14.70 3.52 10.47
C PRO A 154 -15.71 4.04 9.44
N ASP A 155 -16.79 4.68 9.90
CA ASP A 155 -17.88 5.24 9.09
C ASP A 155 -17.68 6.71 8.70
N ALA A 156 -16.62 7.36 9.19
CA ALA A 156 -16.33 8.77 8.95
C ALA A 156 -14.89 8.98 8.40
N PRO A 157 -14.61 8.62 7.14
CA PRO A 157 -13.31 8.84 6.53
C PRO A 157 -12.95 10.33 6.42
N PRO A 158 -11.68 10.72 6.61
CA PRO A 158 -11.23 12.11 6.42
C PRO A 158 -11.44 12.63 5.00
N GLY A 159 -11.49 11.72 4.02
CA GLY A 159 -11.68 12.02 2.61
C GLY A 159 -11.33 10.82 1.73
N PRO A 160 -11.24 11.00 0.40
CA PRO A 160 -10.73 9.97 -0.49
C PRO A 160 -9.26 9.66 -0.20
N GLY A 161 -8.84 8.41 -0.44
CA GLY A 161 -7.46 8.00 -0.20
C GLY A 161 -7.09 7.81 1.27
N TRP A 162 -8.05 7.32 2.06
CA TRP A 162 -7.84 6.88 3.43
C TRP A 162 -8.41 5.47 3.61
N ALA A 163 -7.72 4.64 4.37
CA ALA A 163 -8.18 3.29 4.72
C ALA A 163 -8.17 3.11 6.24
N TRP A 164 -9.20 2.46 6.77
CA TRP A 164 -9.33 2.22 8.20
C TRP A 164 -8.51 1.00 8.63
N HIS A 165 -7.63 1.18 9.61
CA HIS A 165 -6.72 0.14 10.12
C HIS A 165 -6.31 0.47 11.56
N ASN A 166 -6.11 -0.54 12.41
CA ASN A 166 -5.62 -0.35 13.79
C ASN A 166 -6.36 0.73 14.59
N ASN A 167 -7.68 0.83 14.39
CA ASN A 167 -8.55 1.81 15.04
C ASN A 167 -8.22 3.28 14.71
N GLN A 168 -7.70 3.52 13.51
CA GLN A 168 -7.41 4.84 12.96
C GLN A 168 -7.54 4.83 11.42
N TRP A 169 -7.60 6.02 10.83
CA TRP A 169 -7.48 6.20 9.39
C TRP A 169 -6.02 6.34 9.00
N GLU A 170 -5.58 5.60 7.98
CA GLU A 170 -4.24 5.71 7.38
C GLU A 170 -4.35 6.22 5.94
N ALA A 171 -3.57 7.24 5.57
CA ALA A 171 -3.60 7.81 4.23
C ALA A 171 -2.96 6.85 3.22
N GLY A 172 -3.68 6.55 2.14
CA GLY A 172 -3.29 5.68 1.04
C GLY A 172 -4.48 5.30 0.16
N LEU A 173 -4.21 5.05 -1.12
CA LEU A 173 -5.26 4.65 -2.06
C LEU A 173 -5.65 3.18 -1.85
N SER A 174 -6.94 2.90 -1.99
CA SER A 174 -7.49 1.56 -2.13
C SER A 174 -8.14 1.42 -3.51
N PHE A 175 -7.97 0.26 -4.13
CA PHE A 175 -8.43 -0.01 -5.48
C PHE A 175 -9.51 -1.11 -5.48
N PRO A 176 -10.65 -0.90 -6.18
CA PRO A 176 -11.74 -1.87 -6.21
C PRO A 176 -11.33 -3.24 -6.74
N ALA A 177 -10.56 -3.30 -7.83
CA ALA A 177 -10.11 -4.53 -8.45
C ALA A 177 -8.69 -4.42 -9.03
N TRP A 178 -8.03 -5.58 -9.16
CA TRP A 178 -6.68 -5.63 -9.73
C TRP A 178 -6.68 -5.25 -11.21
N THR A 179 -7.54 -5.88 -12.01
CA THR A 179 -7.55 -5.74 -13.47
C THR A 179 -7.97 -4.36 -13.95
N SER A 180 -9.00 -3.75 -13.35
CA SER A 180 -9.54 -2.46 -13.80
C SER A 180 -8.95 -1.24 -13.10
N ASP A 181 -8.26 -1.41 -11.96
CA ASP A 181 -7.88 -0.29 -11.11
C ASP A 181 -6.42 -0.36 -10.65
N SER A 182 -6.02 -1.40 -9.89
CA SER A 182 -4.67 -1.47 -9.33
C SER A 182 -3.58 -1.52 -10.40
N VAL A 183 -3.71 -2.43 -11.39
CA VAL A 183 -2.73 -2.59 -12.47
C VAL A 183 -2.69 -1.33 -13.35
N PRO A 184 -3.82 -0.78 -13.83
CA PRO A 184 -3.82 0.51 -14.52
C PRO A 184 -3.18 1.66 -13.75
N ALA A 185 -3.48 1.78 -12.45
CA ALA A 185 -2.92 2.84 -11.63
C ALA A 185 -1.39 2.72 -11.48
N HIS A 186 -0.88 1.49 -11.40
CA HIS A 186 0.55 1.24 -11.33
C HIS A 186 1.24 1.50 -12.67
N LEU A 187 0.84 0.78 -13.72
CA LEU A 187 1.47 0.86 -15.04
C LEU A 187 1.33 2.25 -15.65
N GLY A 188 0.15 2.88 -15.54
CA GLY A 188 -0.06 4.24 -16.02
C GLY A 188 0.80 5.27 -15.30
N ARG A 189 1.10 5.07 -14.00
CA ARG A 189 2.01 5.96 -13.28
C ARG A 189 3.46 5.74 -13.72
N LEU A 190 3.90 4.50 -13.95
CA LEU A 190 5.22 4.22 -14.51
C LEU A 190 5.40 4.84 -15.90
N LEU A 191 4.39 4.71 -16.77
CA LEU A 191 4.38 5.38 -18.06
C LEU A 191 4.47 6.90 -17.92
N ALA A 192 3.80 7.49 -16.92
CA ALA A 192 3.88 8.94 -16.67
C ALA A 192 5.30 9.39 -16.30
N TYR A 193 6.04 8.58 -15.54
CA TYR A 193 7.46 8.81 -15.24
C TYR A 193 8.36 8.59 -16.46
N ALA A 194 8.07 7.59 -17.28
CA ALA A 194 8.89 7.20 -18.43
C ALA A 194 8.71 8.09 -19.66
N LEU A 195 7.54 8.71 -19.83
CA LEU A 195 7.15 9.42 -21.04
C LEU A 195 6.71 10.85 -20.77
N THR A 196 7.18 11.78 -21.61
CA THR A 196 6.55 13.08 -21.78
C THR A 196 5.19 12.94 -22.50
N ASP A 197 4.32 13.94 -22.38
CA ASP A 197 3.04 13.96 -23.10
C ASP A 197 3.20 13.93 -24.63
N ALA A 198 4.33 14.40 -25.17
CA ALA A 198 4.62 14.36 -26.60
C ALA A 198 5.01 12.96 -27.08
N GLN A 199 5.65 12.16 -26.23
CA GLN A 199 6.11 10.81 -26.58
C GLN A 199 5.01 9.75 -26.43
N ALA A 200 4.07 9.93 -25.51
CA ALA A 200 3.03 8.95 -25.23
C ALA A 200 2.05 8.79 -26.41
N ASN A 201 1.92 7.56 -26.90
CA ASN A 201 0.91 7.19 -27.90
C ASN A 201 -0.52 7.22 -27.29
N PRO A 202 -1.60 7.11 -28.08
CA PRO A 202 -2.96 7.22 -27.57
C PRO A 202 -3.31 6.21 -26.45
N ALA A 203 -2.90 4.95 -26.57
CA ALA A 203 -3.18 3.91 -25.58
C ALA A 203 -2.42 4.17 -24.26
N GLN A 204 -1.14 4.51 -24.36
CA GLN A 204 -0.32 4.91 -23.21
C GLN A 204 -0.91 6.14 -22.51
N ARG A 205 -1.35 7.14 -23.28
CA ARG A 205 -1.96 8.37 -22.75
C ARG A 205 -3.26 8.09 -22.01
N GLN A 206 -4.09 7.18 -22.53
CA GLN A 206 -5.31 6.75 -21.84
C GLN A 206 -4.96 6.12 -20.48
N LEU A 207 -3.98 5.22 -20.43
CA LEU A 207 -3.58 4.55 -19.20
C LEU A 207 -2.95 5.52 -18.19
N ILE A 208 -2.11 6.44 -18.67
CA ILE A 208 -1.55 7.54 -17.86
C ILE A 208 -2.69 8.37 -17.26
N ASN A 209 -3.66 8.81 -18.07
CA ASN A 209 -4.77 9.63 -17.59
C ASN A 209 -5.60 8.92 -16.53
N GLN A 210 -5.85 7.61 -16.70
CA GLN A 210 -6.54 6.80 -15.70
C GLN A 210 -5.76 6.74 -14.38
N ALA A 211 -4.45 6.48 -14.42
CA ALA A 211 -3.62 6.46 -13.22
C ALA A 211 -3.54 7.82 -12.51
N LEU A 212 -3.43 8.91 -13.27
CA LEU A 212 -3.34 10.26 -12.72
C LEU A 212 -4.67 10.80 -12.21
N ALA A 213 -5.81 10.25 -12.64
CA ALA A 213 -7.11 10.52 -12.05
C ALA A 213 -7.21 10.01 -10.59
N TYR A 214 -6.54 8.88 -10.28
CA TYR A 214 -6.42 8.40 -8.90
C TYR A 214 -5.48 9.26 -8.05
N ARG A 215 -4.33 9.64 -8.62
CA ARG A 215 -3.35 10.48 -7.94
C ARG A 215 -2.60 11.35 -8.95
N PRO A 216 -2.83 12.67 -8.96
CA PRO A 216 -2.09 13.58 -9.82
C PRO A 216 -0.58 13.45 -9.63
N LEU A 217 0.14 13.66 -10.73
CA LEU A 217 1.61 13.75 -10.75
C LEU A 217 1.96 15.12 -11.34
N PRO A 218 2.81 15.93 -10.70
CA PRO A 218 3.19 17.23 -11.25
C PRO A 218 3.83 17.07 -12.62
N LEU A 219 3.59 18.02 -13.52
CA LEU A 219 4.10 17.97 -14.89
C LEU A 219 5.63 17.86 -14.96
N SER A 220 6.34 18.39 -13.96
CA SER A 220 7.80 18.31 -13.84
C SER A 220 8.33 16.88 -13.65
N TYR A 221 7.48 15.91 -13.31
CA TYR A 221 7.85 14.50 -13.19
C TYR A 221 7.56 13.69 -14.46
N ARG A 222 6.97 14.31 -15.49
CA ARG A 222 6.65 13.60 -16.73
C ARG A 222 7.90 13.34 -17.56
N GLY A 223 8.18 12.07 -17.84
CA GLY A 223 9.31 11.66 -18.67
C GLY A 223 10.70 11.77 -18.02
N ILE A 224 10.79 11.98 -16.70
CA ILE A 224 12.08 12.17 -16.01
C ILE A 224 12.80 10.86 -15.69
N ALA A 225 12.11 9.73 -15.77
CA ALA A 225 12.63 8.41 -15.37
C ALA A 225 12.29 7.36 -16.45
N PRO A 226 12.97 7.38 -17.62
CA PRO A 226 12.74 6.41 -18.69
C PRO A 226 13.27 5.00 -18.39
N THR A 227 14.11 4.85 -17.35
CA THR A 227 14.72 3.60 -16.94
C THR A 227 14.41 3.26 -15.48
N ILE A 228 14.67 2.02 -15.07
CA ILE A 228 14.43 1.53 -13.70
C ILE A 228 15.31 2.27 -12.70
N ASP A 229 16.59 2.50 -13.00
CA ASP A 229 17.44 3.33 -12.14
C ASP A 229 17.01 4.80 -12.12
N GLY A 230 16.37 5.29 -13.19
CA GLY A 230 15.74 6.62 -13.21
C GLY A 230 14.65 6.80 -12.14
N LEU A 231 14.07 5.71 -11.62
CA LEU A 231 13.12 5.75 -10.50
C LEU A 231 13.77 6.10 -9.16
N ASN A 232 15.11 6.02 -9.07
CA ASN A 232 15.88 6.42 -7.90
C ASN A 232 15.68 7.91 -7.61
N GLY A 233 15.22 8.25 -6.41
CA GLY A 233 14.99 9.63 -6.01
C GLY A 233 13.80 10.31 -6.70
N THR A 234 13.03 9.61 -7.54
CA THR A 234 11.88 10.18 -8.26
C THR A 234 10.57 9.47 -7.91
N TRP A 235 10.59 8.14 -7.81
CA TRP A 235 9.50 7.33 -7.26
C TRP A 235 9.64 7.22 -5.73
N ALA A 236 10.83 6.82 -5.27
CA ALA A 236 11.18 6.70 -3.86
C ALA A 236 12.31 7.69 -3.51
N VAL A 237 12.13 8.50 -2.46
CA VAL A 237 13.10 9.51 -2.01
C VAL A 237 13.61 9.13 -0.61
N PRO A 238 14.95 9.11 -0.35
CA PRO A 238 16.06 9.42 -1.27
C PRO A 238 16.40 8.29 -2.27
N GLY A 239 15.98 7.05 -2.00
CA GLY A 239 15.92 5.93 -2.97
C GLY A 239 17.14 5.69 -3.86
N THR A 240 18.38 5.83 -3.37
CA THR A 240 19.58 5.77 -4.22
C THR A 240 19.89 4.39 -4.82
N THR A 241 19.30 3.32 -4.30
CA THR A 241 19.47 1.93 -4.77
C THR A 241 18.15 1.24 -5.09
N TYR A 242 17.09 2.02 -5.31
CA TYR A 242 15.74 1.52 -5.47
C TYR A 242 15.59 0.71 -6.76
N GLY A 243 16.00 1.27 -7.90
CA GLY A 243 16.03 0.61 -9.20
C GLY A 243 16.85 -0.67 -9.20
N GLN A 244 18.04 -0.67 -8.60
CA GLN A 244 18.86 -1.86 -8.47
C GLN A 244 18.16 -2.96 -7.65
N THR A 245 17.38 -2.58 -6.62
CA THR A 245 16.60 -3.56 -5.85
C THR A 245 15.52 -4.21 -6.71
N ILE A 246 14.85 -3.44 -7.57
CA ILE A 246 13.86 -3.96 -8.54
C ILE A 246 14.54 -4.95 -9.50
N LEU A 247 15.68 -4.58 -10.07
CA LEU A 247 16.43 -5.41 -11.01
C LEU A 247 16.91 -6.72 -10.36
N LEU A 248 17.35 -6.66 -9.10
CA LEU A 248 17.71 -7.85 -8.32
C LEU A 248 16.51 -8.77 -8.07
N VAL A 249 15.35 -8.21 -7.72
CA VAL A 249 14.12 -8.99 -7.53
C VAL A 249 13.68 -9.61 -8.86
N ALA A 250 13.72 -8.88 -9.97
CA ALA A 250 13.42 -9.43 -11.29
C ALA A 250 14.37 -10.59 -11.66
N GLY A 251 15.67 -10.47 -11.32
CA GLY A 251 16.63 -11.57 -11.48
C GLY A 251 16.24 -12.83 -10.69
N ARG A 252 15.77 -12.67 -9.45
CA ARG A 252 15.29 -13.79 -8.62
C ARG A 252 13.99 -14.38 -9.14
N MET A 253 13.05 -13.54 -9.57
CA MET A 253 11.80 -13.99 -10.20
C MET A 253 12.06 -14.89 -11.41
N ARG A 254 13.12 -14.63 -12.19
CA ARG A 254 13.53 -15.51 -13.30
C ARG A 254 14.16 -16.83 -12.85
N GLY A 255 14.86 -16.81 -11.71
CA GLY A 255 15.64 -17.94 -11.20
C GLY A 255 14.84 -19.01 -10.46
N GLY A 256 13.68 -18.65 -9.91
CA GLY A 256 12.87 -19.52 -9.05
C GLY A 256 13.31 -19.49 -7.59
#